data_AF-A0A1V0AGV3-F1
#
_entry.id   AF-A0A1V0AGV3-F1
#
_cell.length_a   1.000
_cell.length_b   1.000
_cell.length_c   1.000
_cell.angle_alpha   90.00
_cell.angle_beta   90.00
_cell.angle_gamma   90.00
#
_symmetry.space_group_name_H-M   'P 1'
#
loop_
_entity.id
_entity.type
_entity.pdbx_description
1 polymer ?
#
loop_
_entity_poly.entity_id
_entity_poly.type
_entity_poly.pdbx_seq_one_letter_code
_entity_poly.pdbx_strand_id
1 'polypeptide(L)'
;MADNYGIQVSGGQVTGSSLAAGPRARATTYGTPPPDGEAPEHTPVGHAPVPEKERKVFVIHGRDEQARLRVFDLLRRMGLEPLEWETLVRETATMSPHLLDVVGRAFGTAQAVVVVMTPDDIVRLHPELAGDHGDHDQQCQPRPNVLFEAGLAFGVAPARTVLLRLGRVRPFSDIAGLNHVQFDGSATSVLKIRQRLETAGCRLSGTGVDYVEPSLLRDLAAYTRRPPRRGR
;
A
#
# COMPACT_ATOMS: atom_id res chain seq x y z
N MET A 1 -29.66 -21.11 11.22
CA MET A 1 -29.15 -21.48 12.55
C MET A 1 -28.28 -22.70 12.34
N ALA A 2 -26.97 -22.54 12.48
CA ALA A 2 -26.01 -23.63 12.37
C ALA A 2 -25.25 -23.65 13.70
N ASP A 3 -25.62 -24.58 14.56
CA ASP A 3 -24.94 -24.85 15.82
C ASP A 3 -23.69 -25.67 15.52
N ASN A 4 -22.52 -25.04 15.61
CA ASN A 4 -21.25 -25.75 15.63
C ASN A 4 -21.05 -26.35 17.02
N TYR A 5 -21.37 -27.64 17.17
CA TYR A 5 -20.92 -28.42 18.32
C TYR A 5 -19.42 -28.66 18.18
N GLY A 6 -18.65 -28.04 19.07
CA GLY A 6 -17.22 -28.26 19.20
C GLY A 6 -16.90 -29.71 19.54
N ILE A 7 -15.85 -30.25 18.91
CA ILE A 7 -15.28 -31.54 19.30
C ILE A 7 -14.52 -31.32 20.61
N GLN A 8 -15.05 -31.86 21.72
CA GLN A 8 -14.28 -32.05 22.95
C GLN A 8 -13.51 -33.37 22.87
N VAL A 9 -12.22 -33.35 23.20
CA VAL A 9 -11.39 -34.55 23.29
C VAL A 9 -10.88 -34.68 24.73
N SER A 10 -11.40 -35.66 25.46
CA SER A 10 -10.81 -36.16 26.71
C SER A 10 -9.99 -37.42 26.40
N GLY A 11 -8.81 -37.53 26.99
CA GLY A 11 -7.75 -38.49 26.65
C GLY A 11 -8.20 -39.94 26.41
N GLY A 12 -7.88 -40.44 25.21
CA GLY A 12 -7.97 -41.84 24.79
C GLY A 12 -7.54 -41.99 23.33
N GLN A 13 -6.70 -42.98 23.02
CA GLN A 13 -6.17 -43.22 21.67
C GLN A 13 -7.29 -43.61 20.68
N VAL A 14 -7.27 -43.01 19.48
CA VAL A 14 -8.13 -43.38 18.34
C VAL A 14 -7.27 -44.09 17.30
N THR A 15 -7.54 -45.37 17.03
CA THR A 15 -6.96 -46.12 15.90
C THR A 15 -7.88 -46.02 14.69
N GLY A 16 -7.45 -45.30 13.64
CA GLY A 16 -8.26 -45.01 12.46
C GLY A 16 -8.13 -46.04 11.35
N SER A 17 -8.94 -47.10 11.39
CA SER A 17 -9.41 -47.79 10.18
C SER A 17 -10.78 -47.23 9.84
N SER A 18 -10.91 -46.69 8.62
CA SER A 18 -12.13 -46.17 7.98
C SER A 18 -12.42 -44.68 8.18
N LEU A 19 -12.28 -43.90 7.09
CA LEU A 19 -13.16 -42.80 6.62
C LEU A 19 -12.44 -42.00 5.52
N ALA A 20 -12.71 -42.31 4.24
CA ALA A 20 -12.79 -41.38 3.08
C ALA A 20 -12.67 -42.15 1.74
N ALA A 21 -13.78 -42.59 1.17
CA ALA A 21 -13.87 -43.05 -0.22
C ALA A 21 -14.59 -41.98 -1.05
N GLY A 22 -13.84 -41.18 -1.81
CA GLY A 22 -14.37 -40.21 -2.76
C GLY A 22 -13.28 -39.77 -3.75
N PRO A 23 -13.63 -39.36 -4.98
CA PRO A 23 -12.67 -39.14 -6.08
C PRO A 23 -11.71 -37.95 -5.89
N ARG A 24 -11.77 -37.25 -4.75
CA ARG A 24 -10.83 -36.20 -4.32
C ARG A 24 -10.21 -36.44 -2.94
N ALA A 25 -10.38 -37.62 -2.35
CA ALA A 25 -9.72 -37.97 -1.10
C ALA A 25 -8.23 -38.23 -1.36
N ARG A 26 -7.34 -37.47 -0.71
CA ARG A 26 -5.91 -37.77 -0.62
C ARG A 26 -5.60 -38.28 0.78
N ALA A 27 -5.18 -39.54 0.88
CA ALA A 27 -4.60 -40.07 2.10
C ALA A 27 -3.20 -39.45 2.29
N THR A 28 -2.96 -38.82 3.45
CA THR A 28 -1.61 -38.45 3.88
C THR A 28 -1.18 -39.49 4.90
N THR A 29 -0.32 -40.43 4.50
CA THR A 29 0.28 -41.37 5.45
C THR A 29 1.43 -40.66 6.16
N TYR A 30 1.31 -40.48 7.47
CA TYR A 30 2.48 -40.20 8.31
C TYR A 30 3.25 -41.52 8.46
N GLY A 31 4.38 -41.61 7.77
CA GLY A 31 5.28 -42.76 7.88
C GLY A 31 5.78 -42.92 9.31
N THR A 32 5.80 -44.16 9.78
CA THR A 32 6.51 -44.61 10.97
C THR A 32 7.97 -44.11 10.93
N PRO A 33 8.57 -43.68 12.06
CA PRO A 33 9.98 -43.29 12.05
C PRO A 33 10.86 -44.49 11.65
N PRO A 34 11.93 -44.30 10.86
CA PRO A 34 12.93 -45.34 10.67
C PRO A 34 13.60 -45.66 12.02
N PRO A 35 13.97 -46.92 12.30
CA PRO A 35 14.72 -47.26 13.48
C PRO A 35 16.14 -46.70 13.36
N ASP A 36 16.53 -45.94 14.38
CA ASP A 36 17.89 -45.64 14.85
C ASP A 36 18.97 -45.37 13.78
N GLY A 37 19.39 -44.10 13.64
CA GLY A 37 20.79 -43.81 13.29
C GLY A 37 21.14 -42.60 12.42
N GLU A 38 20.21 -41.83 11.87
CA GLU A 38 20.56 -40.64 11.08
C GLU A 38 19.83 -39.39 11.58
N ALA A 39 20.61 -38.41 12.07
CA ALA A 39 20.11 -37.10 12.45
C ALA A 39 19.45 -36.44 11.22
N PRO A 40 18.28 -35.79 11.36
CA PRO A 40 17.65 -35.12 10.23
C PRO A 40 18.57 -33.98 9.78
N GLU A 41 19.07 -34.10 8.56
CA GLU A 41 19.79 -33.03 7.88
C GLU A 41 18.83 -31.84 7.79
N HIS A 42 19.09 -30.80 8.59
CA HIS A 42 18.29 -29.60 8.63
C HIS A 42 18.54 -28.83 7.33
N THR A 43 17.85 -29.23 6.25
CA THR A 43 17.80 -28.43 5.03
C THR A 43 17.10 -27.14 5.42
N PRO A 44 17.76 -25.97 5.33
CA PRO A 44 17.06 -24.73 5.56
C PRO A 44 15.96 -24.67 4.51
N VAL A 45 14.71 -24.47 4.94
CA VAL A 45 13.60 -24.15 4.06
C VAL A 45 13.91 -22.79 3.44
N GLY A 46 14.68 -22.81 2.36
CA GLY A 46 15.04 -21.65 1.58
C GLY A 46 13.76 -21.05 1.06
N HIS A 47 13.38 -19.89 1.59
CA HIS A 47 12.40 -19.05 0.92
C HIS A 47 12.96 -18.77 -0.47
N ALA A 48 12.27 -19.25 -1.52
CA ALA A 48 12.66 -18.98 -2.89
C ALA A 48 12.92 -17.47 -3.06
N PRO A 49 13.98 -17.06 -3.79
CA PRO A 49 14.30 -15.65 -3.97
C PRO A 49 13.05 -14.92 -4.47
N VAL A 50 12.63 -13.91 -3.72
CA VAL A 50 11.57 -13.01 -4.18
C VAL A 50 12.11 -12.27 -5.41
N PRO A 51 11.37 -12.19 -6.52
CA PRO A 51 11.73 -11.26 -7.58
C PRO A 51 11.88 -9.85 -6.98
N GLU A 52 13.06 -9.23 -7.08
CA GLU A 52 13.39 -7.96 -6.40
C GLU A 52 12.33 -6.87 -6.63
N LYS A 53 11.67 -6.91 -7.79
CA LYS A 53 10.58 -6.01 -8.16
C LYS A 53 9.41 -6.02 -7.17
N GLU A 54 9.03 -7.16 -6.62
CA GLU A 54 7.83 -7.32 -5.78
C GLU A 54 7.88 -6.49 -4.48
N ARG A 55 9.08 -6.05 -4.07
CA ARG A 55 9.27 -5.19 -2.90
C ARG A 55 9.35 -3.71 -3.26
N LYS A 56 9.63 -3.37 -4.51
CA LYS A 56 9.86 -1.99 -4.94
C LYS A 56 8.54 -1.26 -5.15
N VAL A 57 8.40 -0.09 -4.53
CA VAL A 57 7.22 0.78 -4.64
C VAL A 57 7.66 2.15 -5.08
N PHE A 58 7.18 2.63 -6.22
CA PHE A 58 7.45 4.00 -6.64
C PHE A 58 6.52 4.96 -5.89
N VAL A 59 7.07 6.01 -5.29
CA VAL A 59 6.28 6.97 -4.49
C VAL A 59 6.27 8.34 -5.16
N ILE A 60 5.07 8.80 -5.50
CA ILE A 60 4.78 10.16 -5.96
C ILE A 60 4.33 10.98 -4.75
N HIS A 61 4.98 12.11 -4.48
CA HIS A 61 4.62 12.98 -3.34
C HIS A 61 4.89 14.45 -3.62
N GLY A 62 4.26 15.31 -2.83
CA GLY A 62 4.45 16.76 -2.89
C GLY A 62 5.63 17.27 -2.04
N ARG A 63 5.52 18.52 -1.61
CA ARG A 63 6.51 19.22 -0.76
C ARG A 63 6.33 18.94 0.73
N ASP A 64 5.29 18.23 1.14
CA ASP A 64 5.10 17.83 2.53
C ASP A 64 6.11 16.76 2.96
N GLU A 65 7.27 17.22 3.42
CA GLU A 65 8.37 16.37 3.85
C GLU A 65 8.00 15.45 5.02
N GLN A 66 7.15 15.92 5.94
CA GLN A 66 6.71 15.12 7.06
C GLN A 66 5.87 13.93 6.57
N ALA A 67 4.90 14.19 5.68
CA ALA A 67 4.10 13.12 5.08
C ALA A 67 4.96 12.14 4.28
N ARG A 68 5.90 12.65 3.47
CA ARG A 68 6.84 11.85 2.69
C ARG A 68 7.62 10.89 3.58
N LEU A 69 8.32 11.41 4.60
CA LEU A 69 9.13 10.60 5.50
C LEU A 69 8.30 9.51 6.20
N ARG A 70 7.06 9.83 6.59
CA ARG A 70 6.17 8.87 7.28
C ARG A 70 5.62 7.79 6.37
N VAL A 71 5.28 8.12 5.12
CA VAL A 71 4.88 7.10 4.14
C VAL A 71 6.06 6.19 3.81
N PHE A 72 7.26 6.75 3.62
CA PHE A 72 8.47 5.96 3.35
C PHE A 72 8.82 5.03 4.52
N ASP A 73 8.78 5.53 5.76
CA ASP A 73 9.01 4.72 6.95
C ASP A 73 7.98 3.59 7.06
N LEU A 74 6.70 3.90 6.83
CA LEU A 74 5.64 2.89 6.84
C LEU A 74 5.88 1.78 5.80
N LEU A 75 6.22 2.15 4.56
CA LEU A 75 6.51 1.18 3.50
C LEU A 75 7.70 0.29 3.87
N ARG A 76 8.79 0.87 4.41
CA ARG A 76 9.95 0.11 4.87
C ARG A 76 9.62 -0.85 6.01
N ARG A 77 8.78 -0.43 6.97
CA ARG A 77 8.29 -1.31 8.05
C ARG A 77 7.42 -2.45 7.54
N MET A 78 6.76 -2.29 6.40
CA MET A 78 6.07 -3.39 5.69
C MET A 78 7.02 -4.28 4.88
N GLY A 79 8.34 -4.05 4.94
CA GLY A 79 9.35 -4.81 4.19
C GLY A 79 9.45 -4.43 2.71
N LEU A 80 8.99 -3.23 2.35
CA LEU A 80 9.04 -2.69 0.99
C LEU A 80 10.18 -1.69 0.82
N GLU A 81 10.53 -1.45 -0.44
CA GLU A 81 11.60 -0.56 -0.89
C GLU A 81 10.97 0.62 -1.63
N PRO A 82 10.68 1.74 -0.94
CA PRO A 82 10.14 2.92 -1.59
C PRO A 82 11.21 3.61 -2.45
N LEU A 83 10.90 3.80 -3.73
CA LEU A 83 11.72 4.48 -4.73
C LEU A 83 11.25 5.92 -4.90
N GLU A 84 12.20 6.85 -4.90
CA GLU A 84 11.97 8.26 -5.23
C GLU A 84 12.11 8.50 -6.74
N TRP A 85 11.44 9.52 -7.24
CA TRP A 85 11.50 9.92 -8.66
C TRP A 85 12.93 10.17 -9.12
N GLU A 86 13.73 10.89 -8.33
CA GLU A 86 15.13 11.20 -8.64
C GLU A 86 15.98 9.94 -8.74
N THR A 87 15.62 8.87 -8.03
CA THR A 87 16.29 7.57 -8.16
C THR A 87 16.02 6.97 -9.53
N LEU A 88 14.77 7.01 -9.99
CA LEU A 88 14.39 6.53 -11.33
C LEU A 88 14.95 7.42 -12.44
N VAL A 89 15.04 8.74 -12.23
CA VAL A 89 15.69 9.67 -13.15
C VAL A 89 17.17 9.32 -13.30
N ARG A 90 17.91 9.09 -12.20
CA ARG A 90 19.32 8.67 -12.28
C ARG A 90 19.49 7.38 -13.07
N GLU A 91 18.57 6.43 -12.91
CA GLU A 91 18.57 5.17 -13.67
C GLU A 91 18.31 5.36 -15.17
N THR A 92 17.76 6.49 -15.61
CA THR A 92 17.62 6.76 -17.05
C THR A 92 18.96 7.07 -17.74
N ALA A 93 20.01 7.38 -16.97
CA ALA A 93 21.32 7.84 -17.46
C ALA A 93 21.25 9.05 -18.43
N THR A 94 20.15 9.81 -18.39
CA THR A 94 19.93 11.02 -19.20
C THR A 94 19.83 12.22 -18.27
N MET A 95 20.43 13.36 -18.65
CA MET A 95 20.43 14.58 -17.81
C MET A 95 19.05 15.25 -17.69
N SER A 96 18.15 14.99 -18.65
CA SER A 96 16.78 15.48 -18.67
C SER A 96 15.88 14.48 -19.39
N PRO A 97 15.54 13.33 -18.76
CA PRO A 97 14.72 12.31 -19.40
C PRO A 97 13.30 12.84 -19.66
N HIS A 98 12.66 12.32 -20.71
CA HIS A 98 11.25 12.60 -20.90
C HIS A 98 10.45 11.97 -19.76
N LEU A 99 9.41 12.67 -19.29
CA LEU A 99 8.63 12.24 -18.13
C LEU A 99 8.03 10.83 -18.32
N LEU A 100 7.55 10.53 -19.52
CA LEU A 100 7.04 9.20 -19.85
C LEU A 100 8.11 8.11 -19.79
N ASP A 101 9.38 8.44 -20.02
CA ASP A 101 10.47 7.45 -19.99
C ASP A 101 10.79 7.04 -18.54
N VAL A 102 10.81 8.00 -17.63
CA VAL A 102 11.01 7.75 -16.20
C VAL A 102 9.84 6.94 -15.64
N VAL A 103 8.60 7.34 -15.98
CA VAL A 103 7.38 6.63 -15.60
C VAL A 103 7.36 5.21 -16.17
N GLY A 104 7.72 5.04 -17.45
CA GLY A 104 7.84 3.73 -18.09
C GLY A 104 8.84 2.82 -17.39
N ARG A 105 10.02 3.34 -17.01
CA ARG A 105 11.01 2.60 -16.21
C ARG A 105 10.51 2.28 -14.81
N ALA A 106 9.82 3.23 -14.16
CA ALA A 106 9.20 3.03 -12.85
C ALA A 106 8.34 1.76 -12.84
N PHE A 107 7.57 1.49 -13.89
CA PHE A 107 6.72 0.30 -13.97
C PHE A 107 7.44 -1.00 -14.28
N GLY A 108 8.58 -0.92 -14.98
CA GLY A 108 9.50 -2.03 -15.15
C GLY A 108 10.11 -2.44 -13.81
N THR A 109 10.52 -1.46 -13.02
CA THR A 109 11.31 -1.63 -11.79
C THR A 109 10.48 -1.78 -10.52
N ALA A 110 9.31 -1.15 -10.43
CA ALA A 110 8.44 -1.17 -9.25
C ALA A 110 7.20 -2.05 -9.44
N GLN A 111 6.80 -2.72 -8.37
CA GLN A 111 5.59 -3.52 -8.31
C GLN A 111 4.34 -2.66 -8.19
N ALA A 112 4.38 -1.58 -7.41
CA ALA A 112 3.26 -0.67 -7.21
C ALA A 112 3.70 0.79 -7.25
N VAL A 113 2.73 1.68 -7.47
CA VAL A 113 2.86 3.13 -7.33
C VAL A 113 2.00 3.60 -6.17
N VAL A 114 2.57 4.39 -5.28
CA VAL A 114 1.85 5.06 -4.19
C VAL A 114 1.85 6.55 -4.46
N VAL A 115 0.67 7.13 -4.57
CA VAL A 115 0.49 8.58 -4.75
C VAL A 115 0.07 9.19 -3.41
N VAL A 116 0.88 10.11 -2.89
CA VAL A 116 0.67 10.80 -1.61
C VAL A 116 0.06 12.18 -1.89
N MET A 117 -1.25 12.29 -1.67
CA MET A 117 -2.00 13.54 -1.80
C MET A 117 -2.08 14.26 -0.46
N THR A 118 -1.37 15.38 -0.36
CA THR A 118 -1.37 16.28 0.80
C THR A 118 -1.91 17.67 0.42
N PRO A 119 -2.42 18.45 1.38
CA PRO A 119 -2.91 19.82 1.16
C PRO A 119 -1.75 20.81 1.03
N ASP A 120 -1.00 20.72 -0.07
CA ASP A 120 0.23 21.48 -0.31
C ASP A 120 -0.04 22.89 -0.83
N ASP A 121 -0.93 22.99 -1.83
CA ASP A 121 -1.27 24.26 -2.44
C ASP A 121 -2.64 24.74 -1.97
N ILE A 122 -2.80 26.06 -1.87
CA ILE A 122 -4.10 26.70 -1.64
C ILE A 122 -4.58 27.26 -2.98
N VAL A 123 -5.77 26.85 -3.40
CA VAL A 123 -6.39 27.24 -4.66
C VAL A 123 -7.78 27.81 -4.44
N ARG A 124 -8.28 28.51 -5.45
CA ARG A 124 -9.65 29.02 -5.51
C ARG A 124 -10.09 29.03 -6.96
N LEU A 125 -11.34 28.67 -7.23
CA LEU A 125 -11.91 28.83 -8.56
C LEU A 125 -11.96 30.33 -8.91
N HIS A 126 -11.84 30.65 -10.20
CA HIS A 126 -12.04 32.03 -10.64
C HIS A 126 -13.45 32.50 -10.23
N PRO A 127 -13.61 33.69 -9.59
CA PRO A 127 -14.90 34.10 -9.04
C PRO A 127 -16.04 34.12 -10.07
N GLU A 128 -15.76 34.54 -11.31
CA GLU A 128 -16.75 34.57 -12.39
C GLU A 128 -17.18 33.18 -12.88
N LEU A 129 -16.39 32.15 -12.59
CA LEU A 129 -16.69 30.75 -12.95
C LEU A 129 -17.36 29.99 -11.79
N ALA A 130 -17.45 30.61 -10.62
CA ALA A 130 -18.10 30.01 -9.47
C ALA A 130 -19.61 30.23 -9.61
N GLY A 131 -20.33 29.20 -10.09
CA GLY A 131 -21.79 29.20 -10.08
C GLY A 131 -22.36 29.08 -8.66
N ASP A 132 -23.67 28.90 -8.55
CA ASP A 132 -24.40 28.87 -7.26
C ASP A 132 -23.99 27.73 -6.30
N HIS A 133 -23.11 26.81 -6.74
CA HIS A 133 -22.71 25.62 -6.01
C HIS A 133 -21.57 25.82 -4.98
N GLY A 134 -21.21 27.06 -4.66
CA GLY A 134 -20.43 27.34 -3.45
C GLY A 134 -18.92 27.09 -3.55
N ASP A 135 -18.36 26.97 -4.76
CA ASP A 135 -16.92 26.77 -4.98
C ASP A 135 -16.09 28.08 -4.89
N HIS A 136 -16.61 29.09 -4.18
CA HIS A 136 -16.01 30.43 -4.04
C HIS A 136 -14.87 30.49 -3.02
N ASP A 137 -14.81 29.51 -2.12
CA ASP A 137 -13.85 29.50 -1.02
C ASP A 137 -12.50 28.96 -1.47
N GLN A 138 -11.46 29.43 -0.77
CA GLN A 138 -10.14 28.81 -0.92
C GLN A 138 -10.22 27.37 -0.41
N GLN A 139 -9.54 26.46 -1.10
CA GLN A 139 -9.44 25.05 -0.77
C GLN A 139 -7.99 24.61 -0.88
N CYS A 140 -7.62 23.53 -0.20
CA CYS A 140 -6.30 22.94 -0.37
C CYS A 140 -6.32 21.86 -1.45
N GLN A 141 -5.22 21.67 -2.16
CA GLN A 141 -5.05 20.58 -3.13
C GLN A 141 -3.61 20.03 -3.09
N PRO A 142 -3.37 18.84 -3.67
CA PRO A 142 -2.01 18.39 -3.97
C PRO A 142 -1.34 19.33 -4.98
N ARG A 143 -0.01 19.32 -4.98
CA ARG A 143 0.79 20.03 -6.00
C ARG A 143 0.36 19.59 -7.41
N PRO A 144 0.28 20.50 -8.40
CA PRO A 144 -0.01 20.15 -9.79
C PRO A 144 0.87 19.03 -10.36
N ASN A 145 2.17 19.01 -10.00
CA ASN A 145 3.08 17.94 -10.41
C ASN A 145 2.61 16.57 -9.92
N VAL A 146 2.20 16.47 -8.66
CA VAL A 146 1.65 15.23 -8.07
C VAL A 146 0.39 14.78 -8.80
N LEU A 147 -0.50 15.72 -9.14
CA LEU A 147 -1.72 15.40 -9.88
C LEU A 147 -1.42 14.90 -11.30
N PHE A 148 -0.47 15.54 -11.97
CA PHE A 148 -0.04 15.16 -13.32
C PHE A 148 0.62 13.78 -13.34
N GLU A 149 1.56 13.53 -12.43
CA GLU A 149 2.24 12.24 -12.26
C GLU A 149 1.27 11.13 -11.86
N ALA A 150 0.28 11.44 -11.00
CA ALA A 150 -0.79 10.50 -10.67
C ALA A 150 -1.63 10.14 -11.90
N GLY A 151 -1.98 11.12 -12.74
CA GLY A 151 -2.68 10.88 -14.01
C GLY A 151 -1.90 9.95 -14.93
N LEU A 152 -0.59 10.16 -15.08
CA LEU A 152 0.28 9.26 -15.82
C LEU A 152 0.35 7.86 -15.19
N ALA A 153 0.41 7.79 -13.86
CA ALA A 153 0.45 6.53 -13.15
C ALA A 153 -0.79 5.68 -13.42
N PHE A 154 -1.97 6.30 -13.34
CA PHE A 154 -3.25 5.66 -13.65
C PHE A 154 -3.41 5.33 -15.14
N GLY A 155 -2.85 6.14 -16.04
CA GLY A 155 -2.87 5.87 -17.47
C GLY A 155 -2.09 4.61 -17.87
N VAL A 156 -1.03 4.27 -17.13
CA VAL A 156 -0.11 3.18 -17.50
C VAL A 156 -0.26 1.95 -16.60
N ALA A 157 -0.50 2.10 -15.30
CA ALA A 157 -0.67 0.99 -14.36
C ALA A 157 -1.84 1.21 -13.39
N PRO A 158 -3.09 1.29 -13.89
CA PRO A 158 -4.25 1.56 -13.05
C PRO A 158 -4.45 0.50 -11.96
N ALA A 159 -4.18 -0.78 -12.27
CA ALA A 159 -4.34 -1.89 -11.32
C ALA A 159 -3.28 -1.92 -10.18
N ARG A 160 -2.19 -1.15 -10.31
CA ARG A 160 -1.06 -1.15 -9.37
C ARG A 160 -0.78 0.23 -8.78
N THR A 161 -1.70 1.19 -8.97
CA THR A 161 -1.59 2.56 -8.43
C THR A 161 -2.52 2.72 -7.24
N VAL A 162 -1.95 3.06 -6.08
CA VAL A 162 -2.66 3.26 -4.81
C VAL A 162 -2.66 4.74 -4.46
N LEU A 163 -3.84 5.28 -4.22
CA LEU A 163 -4.02 6.69 -3.88
C LEU A 163 -4.18 6.88 -2.37
N LEU A 164 -3.26 7.61 -1.75
CA LEU A 164 -3.29 7.98 -0.33
C LEU A 164 -3.67 9.44 -0.21
N ARG A 165 -4.71 9.73 0.57
CA ARG A 165 -5.12 11.09 0.89
C ARG A 165 -4.81 11.38 2.35
N LEU A 166 -3.99 12.39 2.60
CA LEU A 166 -3.65 12.85 3.93
C LEU A 166 -4.26 14.23 4.15
N GLY A 167 -5.14 14.35 5.14
CA GLY A 167 -5.83 15.60 5.41
C GLY A 167 -6.97 15.93 4.44
N ARG A 168 -7.29 17.22 4.33
CA ARG A 168 -8.40 17.74 3.53
C ARG A 168 -7.88 18.36 2.24
N VAL A 169 -8.08 17.65 1.14
CA VAL A 169 -7.85 18.15 -0.21
C VAL A 169 -9.20 18.30 -0.92
N ARG A 170 -9.30 19.30 -1.79
CA ARG A 170 -10.44 19.52 -2.68
C ARG A 170 -10.69 18.24 -3.48
N PRO A 171 -11.94 17.73 -3.51
CA PRO A 171 -12.28 16.69 -4.47
C PRO A 171 -12.16 17.28 -5.89
N PHE A 172 -11.53 16.55 -6.80
CA PHE A 172 -11.60 16.88 -8.22
C PHE A 172 -12.27 15.72 -8.97
N SER A 173 -13.15 16.07 -9.89
CA SER A 173 -14.12 15.18 -10.53
C SER A 173 -13.49 13.95 -11.19
N ASP A 174 -12.26 14.06 -11.68
CA ASP A 174 -11.58 12.99 -12.42
C ASP A 174 -11.05 11.85 -11.53
N ILE A 175 -10.83 12.10 -10.22
CA ILE A 175 -10.51 11.06 -9.22
C ILE A 175 -11.74 10.63 -8.41
N ALA A 176 -12.88 11.30 -8.54
CA ALA A 176 -14.08 10.98 -7.76
C ALA A 176 -14.60 9.54 -8.00
N GLY A 177 -14.29 8.93 -9.14
CA GLY A 177 -14.57 7.52 -9.43
C GLY A 177 -13.51 6.52 -8.95
N LEU A 178 -12.32 6.99 -8.57
CA LEU A 178 -11.22 6.15 -8.10
C LEU A 178 -11.25 6.02 -6.57
N ASN A 179 -11.16 4.78 -6.09
CA ASN A 179 -11.08 4.53 -4.66
C ASN A 179 -9.72 4.99 -4.10
N HIS A 180 -9.76 5.74 -2.99
CA HIS A 180 -8.56 6.18 -2.28
C HIS A 180 -8.59 5.69 -0.83
N VAL A 181 -7.42 5.63 -0.20
CA VAL A 181 -7.30 5.44 1.24
C VAL A 181 -7.14 6.81 1.90
N GLN A 182 -8.12 7.20 2.71
CA GLN A 182 -7.92 8.30 3.66
C GLN A 182 -6.95 7.82 4.73
N PHE A 183 -5.74 8.37 4.71
CA PHE A 183 -4.68 8.04 5.64
C PHE A 183 -4.65 9.04 6.79
N ASP A 184 -5.03 8.57 7.98
CA ASP A 184 -5.20 9.34 9.22
C ASP A 184 -4.32 8.84 10.38
N GLY A 185 -3.40 7.91 10.08
CA GLY A 185 -2.50 7.30 11.07
C GLY A 185 -3.15 6.25 11.97
N SER A 186 -4.44 5.96 11.81
CA SER A 186 -5.11 4.87 12.52
C SER A 186 -4.63 3.49 12.04
N ALA A 187 -4.70 2.48 12.93
CA ALA A 187 -4.40 1.10 12.54
C ALA A 187 -5.28 0.63 11.37
N THR A 188 -6.52 1.10 11.30
CA THR A 188 -7.46 0.83 10.21
C THR A 188 -6.98 1.39 8.88
N SER A 189 -6.51 2.65 8.84
CA SER A 189 -6.00 3.21 7.58
C SER A 189 -4.70 2.53 7.15
N VAL A 190 -3.82 2.19 8.08
CA VAL A 190 -2.60 1.40 7.78
C VAL A 190 -2.95 0.03 7.20
N LEU A 191 -3.90 -0.69 7.79
CA LEU A 191 -4.34 -2.00 7.29
C LEU A 191 -4.93 -1.90 5.87
N LYS A 192 -5.71 -0.84 5.59
CA LYS A 192 -6.21 -0.58 4.24
C LYS A 192 -5.08 -0.37 3.24
N ILE A 193 -4.04 0.41 3.59
CA ILE A 193 -2.85 0.60 2.74
C ILE A 193 -2.19 -0.74 2.47
N ARG A 194 -1.97 -1.53 3.52
CA ARG A 194 -1.38 -2.87 3.44
C ARG A 194 -2.13 -3.76 2.44
N GLN A 195 -3.44 -3.89 2.60
CA GLN A 195 -4.29 -4.71 1.74
C GLN A 195 -4.27 -4.25 0.28
N ARG A 196 -4.21 -2.94 0.04
CA ARG A 196 -4.09 -2.38 -1.33
C ARG A 196 -2.75 -2.73 -1.97
N LEU A 197 -1.66 -2.67 -1.21
CA LEU A 197 -0.33 -3.05 -1.69
C LEU A 197 -0.23 -4.56 -1.95
N GLU A 198 -0.79 -5.40 -1.09
CA GLU A 198 -0.91 -6.85 -1.35
C GLU A 198 -1.71 -7.13 -2.63
N THR A 199 -2.84 -6.43 -2.82
CA THR A 199 -3.66 -6.52 -4.03
C THR A 199 -2.89 -6.07 -5.28
N ALA A 200 -2.02 -5.08 -5.14
CA ALA A 200 -1.12 -4.62 -6.20
C ALA A 200 0.05 -5.58 -6.49
N GLY A 201 0.14 -6.71 -5.76
CA GLY A 201 1.15 -7.75 -5.92
C GLY A 201 2.44 -7.49 -5.12
N CYS A 202 2.45 -6.53 -4.19
CA CYS A 202 3.62 -6.29 -3.36
C CYS A 202 3.83 -7.42 -2.36
N ARG A 203 5.07 -7.90 -2.23
CA ARG A 203 5.43 -8.91 -1.23
C ARG A 203 5.83 -8.24 0.08
N LEU A 204 4.86 -8.14 0.96
CA LEU A 204 5.05 -7.57 2.28
C LEU A 204 5.80 -8.55 3.20
N SER A 205 6.61 -8.01 4.10
CA SER A 205 7.19 -8.75 5.23
C SER A 205 6.51 -8.32 6.53
N GLY A 206 6.48 -9.21 7.52
CA GLY A 206 5.76 -9.00 8.78
C GLY A 206 4.30 -9.45 8.72
N THR A 207 3.93 -10.31 9.68
CA THR A 207 2.56 -10.80 9.92
C THR A 207 2.05 -10.15 11.20
N GLY A 208 1.31 -9.04 11.12
CA GLY A 208 0.74 -8.40 12.32
C GLY A 208 0.81 -6.87 12.29
N VAL A 209 0.27 -6.23 13.33
CA VAL A 209 0.15 -4.77 13.49
C VAL A 209 1.47 -4.06 13.89
N ASP A 210 2.58 -4.79 13.95
CA ASP A 210 3.87 -4.32 14.51
C ASP A 210 4.57 -3.22 13.67
N TYR A 211 4.07 -2.92 12.48
CA TYR A 211 4.49 -1.77 11.67
C TYR A 211 3.88 -0.44 12.14
N VAL A 212 2.89 -0.47 13.05
CA VAL A 212 2.23 0.73 13.56
C VAL A 212 2.94 1.20 14.83
N GLU A 213 3.85 2.18 14.69
CA GLU A 213 4.13 3.13 15.78
C GLU A 213 3.09 4.25 15.65
N PRO A 214 1.96 4.20 16.39
CA PRO A 214 0.84 5.08 16.10
C PRO A 214 1.22 6.55 16.31
N SER A 215 2.13 6.82 17.26
CA SER A 215 2.72 8.13 17.55
C SER A 215 3.36 8.81 16.33
N LEU A 216 4.00 8.04 15.44
CA LEU A 216 4.70 8.61 14.29
C LEU A 216 3.75 8.97 13.15
N LEU A 217 2.62 8.27 13.05
CA LEU A 217 1.64 8.46 11.99
C LEU A 217 0.48 9.36 12.41
N ARG A 218 0.33 9.62 13.70
CA ARG A 218 -0.60 10.61 14.26
C ARG A 218 0.00 12.01 14.13
N ASP A 219 -0.89 13.01 14.09
CA ASP A 219 -0.54 14.43 14.18
C ASP A 219 0.36 14.98 13.05
N LEU A 220 0.22 14.44 11.83
CA LEU A 220 0.86 15.02 10.65
C LEU A 220 0.26 16.40 10.35
N ALA A 221 1.12 17.36 10.01
CA ALA A 221 0.70 18.71 9.65
C ALA A 221 -0.33 18.73 8.51
N ALA A 222 -0.24 17.77 7.57
CA ALA A 222 -1.26 17.55 6.54
C ALA A 222 -2.69 17.46 7.09
N TYR A 223 -2.90 16.84 8.26
CA TYR A 223 -4.23 16.59 8.81
C TYR A 223 -4.92 17.89 9.24
N THR A 224 -4.14 18.88 9.66
CA THR A 224 -4.62 20.15 10.21
C THR A 224 -4.48 21.33 9.25
N ARG A 225 -3.69 21.21 8.17
CA ARG A 225 -3.57 22.27 7.13
C ARG A 225 -4.93 22.67 6.56
N ARG A 226 -5.22 23.96 6.58
CA ARG A 226 -6.40 24.59 5.99
C ARG A 226 -5.97 25.90 5.32
N PRO A 227 -6.75 26.41 4.36
CA PRO A 227 -6.57 27.77 3.88
C PRO A 227 -6.66 28.77 5.06
N PRO A 228 -5.92 29.88 5.01
CA PRO A 228 -6.04 30.92 6.03
C PRO A 228 -7.49 31.42 6.07
N ARG A 229 -8.02 31.60 7.28
CA ARG A 229 -9.34 32.24 7.45
C ARG A 229 -9.23 33.66 6.87
N ARG A 230 -10.12 34.02 5.95
CA ARG A 230 -10.24 35.43 5.52
C ARG A 230 -10.45 36.28 6.78
N GLY A 231 -9.57 37.25 7.01
CA GLY A 231 -9.77 38.26 8.04
C GLY A 231 -11.11 38.95 7.79
N ARG A 232 -11.90 39.12 8.86
CA ARG A 232 -13.00 40.08 8.86
C ARG A 232 -12.46 41.49 8.76
#